data_AF-A3DLZ9-F1
#
_entry.id   AF-A3DLZ9-F1
#
_cell.length_a   1.000
_cell.length_b   1.000
_cell.length_c   1.000
_cell.angle_alpha   90.00
_cell.angle_beta   90.00
_cell.angle_gamma   90.00
#
_symmetry.space_group_name_H-M   'P 1'
#
loop_
_entity.id
_entity.type
_entity.pdbx_description
1 polymer ?
#
loop_
_entity_poly.entity_id
_entity_poly.type
_entity_poly.pdbx_seq_one_letter_code
_entity_poly.pdbx_strand_id
1 'polypeptide(L)'
;MVEEIDYSEYIPEDLLEEIMEYEKENKRRNKKIYPSSRDIVETVKEAAIMARGVHPDEFPDIVLRLLKEKGFDTRYVTVKRIWRVYENLVRKGVIPDTLHVVSW
;
A
#
# COMPACT_ATOMS: atom_id res chain seq x y z
N MET A 1 1.73 -11.97 39.63
CA MET A 1 2.08 -10.59 39.24
C MET A 1 3.50 -10.68 38.69
N VAL A 2 3.69 -10.43 37.39
CA VAL A 2 5.03 -10.33 36.81
C VAL A 2 5.44 -8.89 37.02
N GLU A 3 6.46 -8.65 37.85
CA GLU A 3 7.02 -7.31 37.99
C GLU A 3 7.73 -6.95 36.69
N GLU A 4 7.36 -5.82 36.12
CA GLU A 4 8.00 -5.26 34.93
C GLU A 4 9.32 -4.62 35.40
N ILE A 5 10.41 -5.38 35.33
CA ILE A 5 11.72 -4.95 35.79
C ILE A 5 12.33 -4.06 34.70
N ASP A 6 12.55 -2.79 35.02
CA ASP A 6 13.25 -1.85 34.15
C ASP A 6 14.77 -2.06 34.29
N TYR A 7 15.34 -2.73 33.30
CA TYR A 7 16.78 -3.04 33.24
C TYR A 7 17.61 -1.87 32.70
N SER A 8 17.01 -0.73 32.34
CA SER A 8 17.75 0.41 31.78
C SER A 8 18.81 0.97 32.73
N GLU A 9 18.63 0.86 34.05
CA GLU A 9 19.65 1.31 35.02
C GLU A 9 20.84 0.33 35.17
N TYR A 10 20.73 -0.90 34.66
CA TYR A 10 21.75 -1.94 34.79
C TYR A 10 22.55 -2.20 33.51
N ILE A 11 22.19 -1.52 32.42
CA ILE A 11 22.86 -1.65 31.13
C ILE A 11 23.86 -0.48 30.99
N PRO A 12 25.11 -0.73 30.57
CA PRO A 12 26.06 0.32 30.22
C PRO A 12 25.48 1.30 29.18
N GLU A 13 25.76 2.60 29.34
CA GLU A 13 25.17 3.67 28.50
C GLU A 13 25.46 3.48 27.00
N ASP A 14 26.64 2.97 26.65
CA ASP A 14 27.09 2.67 25.30
C ASP A 14 26.25 1.57 24.61
N LEU A 15 25.90 0.51 25.35
CA LEU A 15 25.02 -0.55 24.86
C LEU A 15 23.57 -0.09 24.72
N LEU A 16 23.08 0.73 25.64
CA LEU A 16 21.75 1.34 25.55
C LEU A 16 21.64 2.24 24.31
N GLU A 17 22.66 3.05 24.07
CA GLU A 17 22.71 3.94 22.91
C GLU A 17 22.71 3.15 21.60
N GLU A 18 23.49 2.07 21.51
CA GLU A 18 23.50 1.17 20.36
C GLU A 18 22.13 0.53 20.09
N ILE A 19 21.46 0.02 21.14
CA ILE A 19 20.11 -0.56 21.03
C ILE A 19 19.11 0.50 20.58
N MET A 20 19.14 1.69 21.17
CA MET A 20 18.23 2.77 20.81
C MET A 20 18.44 3.26 19.37
N GLU A 21 19.68 3.39 18.92
CA GLU A 21 20.00 3.76 17.54
C GLU A 21 19.50 2.69 16.54
N TYR A 22 19.75 1.42 16.85
CA TYR A 22 19.26 0.28 16.06
C TYR A 22 17.72 0.26 15.98
N GLU A 23 17.04 0.43 17.12
CA GLU A 23 15.59 0.52 17.17
C GLU A 23 15.05 1.71 16.38
N LYS A 24 15.70 2.88 16.50
CA LYS A 24 15.29 4.12 15.81
C LYS A 24 15.50 4.02 14.30
N GLU A 25 16.59 3.41 13.84
CA GLU A 25 16.78 3.05 12.43
C GLU A 25 15.71 2.08 11.94
N ASN A 26 15.43 1.01 12.69
CA ASN A 26 14.41 0.03 12.32
C ASN A 26 13.01 0.64 12.29
N LYS A 27 12.67 1.53 13.23
CA LYS A 27 11.38 2.22 13.29
C LYS A 27 11.18 3.16 12.10
N ARG A 28 12.26 3.79 11.62
CA ARG A 28 12.27 4.60 10.40
C ARG A 28 12.10 3.74 9.15
N ARG A 29 12.79 2.59 9.07
CA ARG A 29 12.68 1.63 7.95
C ARG A 29 11.29 0.97 7.87
N ASN A 30 10.65 0.71 9.01
CA ASN A 30 9.32 0.08 9.09
C ASN A 30 8.14 1.03 9.00
N LYS A 31 8.36 2.31 8.65
CA LYS A 31 7.24 3.24 8.48
C LYS A 31 6.47 2.87 7.21
N LYS A 32 5.42 2.06 7.39
CA LYS A 32 4.52 1.61 6.32
C LYS A 32 4.00 2.81 5.55
N ILE A 33 4.41 2.91 4.29
CA ILE A 33 3.94 3.94 3.38
C ILE A 33 2.60 3.45 2.86
N TYR A 34 1.51 3.99 3.40
CA TYR A 34 0.18 3.69 2.89
C TYR A 34 -0.08 4.50 1.62
N PRO A 35 -0.70 3.90 0.60
CA PRO A 35 -0.99 4.62 -0.62
C PRO A 35 -2.06 5.69 -0.35
N SER A 36 -1.78 6.92 -0.77
CA SER A 36 -2.78 7.98 -0.78
C SER A 36 -3.84 7.70 -1.84
N SER A 37 -4.98 8.38 -1.76
CA SER A 37 -6.01 8.29 -2.80
C SER A 37 -5.48 8.63 -4.19
N ARG A 38 -4.51 9.56 -4.28
CA ARG A 38 -3.85 9.91 -5.55
C ARG A 38 -3.00 8.77 -6.09
N ASP A 39 -2.27 8.07 -5.23
CA ASP A 39 -1.41 6.94 -5.62
C ASP A 39 -2.23 5.76 -6.13
N ILE A 40 -3.39 5.50 -5.50
CA ILE A 40 -4.34 4.47 -5.96
C ILE A 40 -4.88 4.84 -7.34
N VAL A 41 -5.29 6.11 -7.54
CA VAL A 41 -5.79 6.57 -8.85
C VAL A 41 -4.74 6.40 -9.93
N GLU A 42 -3.50 6.82 -9.67
CA GLU A 42 -2.41 6.72 -10.65
C GLU A 42 -2.12 5.26 -10.99
N THR A 43 -2.07 4.40 -9.97
CA THR A 43 -1.80 2.98 -10.15
C THR A 43 -2.94 2.26 -10.88
N VAL A 44 -4.20 2.66 -10.66
CA VAL A 44 -5.36 2.12 -11.41
C VAL A 44 -5.30 2.52 -12.88
N LYS A 45 -4.87 3.74 -13.21
CA LYS A 45 -4.68 4.14 -14.62
C LYS A 45 -3.60 3.32 -15.30
N GLU A 46 -2.47 3.16 -14.62
CA GLU A 46 -1.34 2.37 -15.13
C GLU A 46 -1.73 0.90 -15.34
N ALA A 47 -2.43 0.31 -14.35
CA ALA A 47 -3.00 -1.01 -14.48
C ALA A 47 -3.99 -1.12 -15.65
N ALA A 48 -4.86 -0.13 -15.86
CA ALA A 48 -5.84 -0.15 -16.95
C ALA A 48 -5.21 -0.10 -18.35
N ILE A 49 -4.03 0.52 -18.47
CA ILE A 49 -3.24 0.53 -19.71
C ILE A 49 -2.60 -0.84 -19.95
N MET A 50 -2.06 -1.48 -18.90
CA MET A 50 -1.44 -2.80 -18.98
C MET A 50 -2.46 -3.93 -19.14
N ALA A 51 -3.66 -3.77 -18.57
CA ALA A 51 -4.70 -4.80 -18.51
C ALA A 51 -5.53 -4.96 -19.79
N ARG A 52 -5.03 -4.50 -20.95
CA ARG A 52 -5.71 -4.72 -22.24
C ARG A 52 -5.81 -6.20 -22.54
N GLY A 53 -7.02 -6.76 -22.45
CA GLY A 53 -7.30 -8.19 -22.66
C GLY A 53 -7.21 -9.06 -21.40
N VAL A 54 -7.09 -8.46 -20.21
CA VAL A 54 -7.13 -9.17 -18.93
C VAL A 54 -8.58 -9.37 -18.48
N HIS A 55 -8.86 -10.50 -17.83
CA HIS A 55 -10.18 -10.76 -17.26
C HIS A 55 -10.47 -9.79 -16.10
N PRO A 56 -11.70 -9.24 -15.97
CA PRO A 56 -12.03 -8.30 -14.91
C PRO A 56 -11.64 -8.75 -13.50
N ASP A 57 -11.78 -10.03 -13.19
CA ASP A 57 -11.45 -10.58 -11.86
C ASP A 57 -9.96 -10.49 -11.50
N GLU A 58 -9.06 -10.45 -12.49
CA GLU A 58 -7.62 -10.35 -12.26
C GLU A 58 -7.15 -8.90 -12.09
N PHE A 59 -7.98 -7.92 -12.46
CA PHE A 59 -7.61 -6.51 -12.41
C PHE A 59 -7.25 -6.01 -11.01
N PRO A 60 -8.00 -6.31 -9.93
CA PRO A 60 -7.64 -5.90 -8.59
C PRO A 60 -6.28 -6.44 -8.15
N ASP A 61 -5.94 -7.67 -8.54
CA ASP A 61 -4.67 -8.29 -8.18
C ASP A 61 -3.49 -7.60 -8.86
N ILE A 62 -3.65 -7.20 -10.13
CA ILE A 62 -2.65 -6.40 -10.84
C ILE A 62 -2.40 -5.06 -10.14
N VAL A 63 -3.46 -4.37 -9.73
CA VAL A 63 -3.36 -3.09 -9.01
C VAL A 63 -2.63 -3.26 -7.68
N LEU A 64 -2.97 -4.32 -6.92
CA LEU A 64 -2.30 -4.63 -5.65
C LEU A 64 -0.83 -4.99 -5.85
N ARG A 65 -0.47 -5.70 -6.92
CA ARG A 65 0.92 -6.02 -7.26
C ARG A 65 1.71 -4.76 -7.57
N LEU A 66 1.18 -3.87 -8.42
CA LEU A 66 1.83 -2.59 -8.76
C LEU A 66 2.04 -1.70 -7.53
N LEU A 67 1.06 -1.65 -6.61
CA LEU A 67 1.23 -0.90 -5.36
C LEU A 67 2.34 -1.48 -4.48
N LYS A 68 2.46 -2.82 -4.40
CA LYS A 68 3.54 -3.48 -3.65
C LYS A 68 4.90 -3.25 -4.28
N GLU A 69 5.00 -3.30 -5.61
CA GLU A 69 6.25 -3.01 -6.34
C GLU A 69 6.73 -1.57 -6.11
N LYS A 70 5.79 -0.64 -5.94
CA LYS A 70 6.08 0.76 -5.56
C LYS A 70 6.42 0.94 -4.07
N GLY A 71 6.42 -0.14 -3.27
CA GLY A 71 6.75 -0.12 -1.85
C GLY A 71 5.61 0.30 -0.92
N PHE A 72 4.36 0.31 -1.41
CA PHE A 72 3.20 0.67 -0.58
C PHE A 72 2.65 -0.54 0.22
N ASP A 73 2.16 -0.27 1.43
CA ASP A 73 1.38 -1.23 2.20
C ASP A 73 -0.07 -1.24 1.70
N THR A 74 -0.48 -2.35 1.10
CA THR A 74 -1.81 -2.53 0.48
C THR A 74 -2.87 -3.09 1.43
N ARG A 75 -2.58 -3.29 2.72
CA ARG A 75 -3.50 -3.96 3.67
C ARG A 75 -4.88 -3.30 3.76
N TYR A 76 -4.97 -2.00 3.52
CA TYR A 76 -6.22 -1.23 3.55
C TYR A 76 -6.79 -0.90 2.16
N VAL A 77 -6.18 -1.43 1.10
CA VAL A 77 -6.68 -1.26 -0.27
C VAL A 77 -7.64 -2.41 -0.57
N THR A 78 -8.93 -2.14 -0.50
CA THR A 78 -9.97 -3.13 -0.77
C THR A 78 -10.28 -3.20 -2.26
N VAL A 79 -10.69 -4.40 -2.73
CA VAL A 79 -11.16 -4.63 -4.11
C VAL A 79 -12.26 -3.65 -4.51
N LYS A 80 -13.23 -3.41 -3.60
CA LYS A 80 -14.30 -2.43 -3.79
C LYS A 80 -13.77 -1.02 -4.02
N ARG A 81 -12.69 -0.61 -3.33
CA ARG A 81 -12.08 0.72 -3.51
C ARG A 81 -11.43 0.84 -4.88
N ILE A 82 -10.74 -0.20 -5.33
CA ILE A 82 -10.13 -0.26 -6.67
C ILE A 82 -11.20 -0.09 -7.74
N TRP A 83 -12.28 -0.86 -7.67
CA TRP A 83 -13.38 -0.77 -8.64
C TRP A 83 -14.09 0.57 -8.62
N ARG A 84 -14.38 1.15 -7.44
CA ARG A 84 -14.96 2.51 -7.37
C ARG A 84 -14.07 3.55 -8.01
N VAL A 85 -12.75 3.42 -7.88
CA VAL A 85 -11.80 4.34 -8.53
C VAL A 85 -11.82 4.14 -10.04
N TYR A 86 -11.75 2.89 -10.50
CA TYR A 86 -11.82 2.54 -11.93
C TYR A 86 -13.11 3.07 -12.58
N GLU A 87 -14.27 2.72 -12.02
CA GLU A 87 -15.58 3.15 -12.52
C GLU A 87 -15.69 4.68 -12.59
N ASN A 88 -15.24 5.38 -11.55
CA ASN A 88 -15.23 6.84 -11.56
C ASN A 88 -14.33 7.42 -12.67
N LEU A 89 -13.19 6.77 -12.96
CA LEU A 89 -12.31 7.22 -14.04
C LEU A 89 -12.94 6.97 -15.42
N VAL A 90 -13.62 5.85 -15.62
CA VAL A 90 -14.35 5.53 -16.86
C VAL A 90 -15.53 6.48 -17.06
N ARG A 91 -16.39 6.65 -16.05
CA ARG A 91 -17.55 7.55 -16.11
C ARG A 91 -17.16 9.01 -16.36
N LYS A 92 -15.99 9.44 -15.88
CA LYS A 92 -15.45 10.79 -16.14
C LYS A 92 -14.75 10.92 -17.49
N GLY A 93 -14.61 9.85 -18.26
CA GLY A 93 -13.91 9.84 -19.54
C GLY A 93 -12.39 9.99 -19.43
N VAL A 94 -11.80 9.72 -18.25
CA VAL A 94 -10.34 9.82 -18.03
C VAL A 94 -9.62 8.61 -18.62
N ILE A 95 -10.25 7.43 -18.56
CA ILE A 95 -9.76 6.19 -19.17
C ILE A 95 -10.91 5.54 -19.95
N PRO A 96 -10.62 4.81 -21.05
CA PRO A 96 -11.63 3.99 -21.72
C PRO A 96 -12.04 2.79 -20.86
N ASP A 97 -13.23 2.25 -21.09
CA ASP A 97 -13.67 1.00 -20.46
C ASP A 97 -12.94 -0.21 -21.07
N THR A 98 -11.68 -0.39 -20.70
CA THR A 98 -10.84 -1.51 -21.17
C THR A 98 -11.40 -2.88 -20.77
N LEU A 99 -12.11 -2.95 -19.64
CA LEU A 99 -12.59 -4.22 -19.07
C LEU A 99 -14.06 -4.51 -19.44
N HIS A 100 -14.73 -3.58 -20.11
CA HIS A 100 -16.14 -3.68 -20.53
C HIS A 100 -17.09 -4.01 -19.38
N VAL A 101 -16.79 -3.51 -18.17
CA VAL A 101 -17.57 -3.80 -16.95
C VAL A 101 -18.47 -2.64 -16.53
N VAL A 102 -18.35 -1.47 -17.17
CA VAL A 102 -19.12 -0.29 -16.79
C VAL A 102 -20.39 -0.22 -17.64
N SER A 103 -21.53 -0.33 -16.97
CA SER A 103 -22.84 -0.07 -17.56
C SER A 103 -23.18 1.42 -17.51
N TRP A 104 -23.86 1.91 -18.54
CA TRP A 104 -24.22 3.32 -18.72
C TRP A 104 -25.55 3.69 -18.07
#